data_AF-A0AAA9SR31-F1
#
_entry.id   AF-A0AAA9SR31-F1
#
_cell.length_a   1.000
_cell.length_b   1.000
_cell.length_c   1.000
_cell.angle_alpha   90.00
_cell.angle_beta   90.00
_cell.angle_gamma   90.00
#
_symmetry.space_group_name_H-M   'P 1'
#
loop_
_entity.id
_entity.type
_entity.pdbx_description
1 polymer ?
#
loop_
_entity_poly.entity_id
_entity_poly.type
_entity_poly.pdbx_seq_one_letter_code
_entity_poly.pdbx_strand_id
1 'polypeptide(L)'
;MDYKPEPELLSESSERLFSFGVIADIQYADLEDGYNFQGNRRRYYRHSLLHLQGAIEHWNQERSPPRCVLQLGDIIDGYNAQYKASEKSLERVMNTFQMLRVPVHHTWGNHEFYNFSRDYLTNSKLNTKFLEDQIAHHPETVPSEDYYAYHFVPFPKFRFILLDAYDMSVLGVDQSSPKYQQCLKILREHNPNTELNSPQGLREPQFVQFNGGFSPEQLNWLNAVLTFSDRNQEKVVIAIFPFTPRPLTVCAWPGITETPWRSFGLTSAWCASSLATLTMAATLRTLTVCTTST
;
A
#
# COMPACT_ATOMS: atom_id res chain seq x y z
N MET A 1 -7.55 33.72 53.46
CA MET A 1 -7.82 33.95 52.02
C MET A 1 -6.77 33.14 51.28
N ASP A 2 -7.06 31.86 51.05
CA ASP A 2 -6.15 30.94 50.40
C ASP A 2 -6.20 31.17 48.89
N TYR A 3 -5.11 31.70 48.34
CA TYR A 3 -4.97 31.91 46.90
C TYR A 3 -4.50 30.59 46.28
N LYS A 4 -5.43 29.86 45.67
CA LYS A 4 -5.15 28.65 44.91
C LYS A 4 -4.74 29.09 43.49
N PRO A 5 -3.53 28.75 43.00
CA PRO A 5 -3.17 29.09 41.63
C PRO A 5 -4.04 28.29 40.66
N GLU A 6 -4.59 28.96 39.66
CA GLU A 6 -5.29 28.32 38.55
C GLU A 6 -4.32 27.41 37.77
N PRO A 7 -4.76 26.23 37.31
CA PRO A 7 -3.92 25.36 36.51
C PRO A 7 -3.62 26.01 35.16
N GLU A 8 -2.34 26.18 34.86
CA GLU A 8 -1.87 26.57 33.52
C GLU A 8 -2.48 25.61 32.49
N LEU A 9 -3.33 26.16 31.63
CA LEU A 9 -3.78 25.51 30.40
C LEU A 9 -2.53 25.30 29.53
N LEU A 10 -1.92 24.13 29.64
CA LEU A 10 -0.97 23.62 28.66
C LEU A 10 -1.71 23.58 27.32
N SER A 11 -1.52 24.62 26.51
CA SER A 11 -1.85 24.52 25.09
C SER A 11 -0.89 23.48 24.52
N GLU A 12 -1.36 22.24 24.35
CA GLU A 12 -0.70 21.26 23.50
C GLU A 12 -0.75 21.78 22.07
N SER A 13 0.12 22.72 21.73
CA SER A 13 0.44 23.02 20.35
C SER A 13 1.18 21.80 19.82
N SER A 14 0.42 20.84 19.28
CA SER A 14 0.97 19.67 18.61
C SER A 14 1.84 20.16 17.44
N GLU A 15 3.16 20.16 17.64
CA GLU A 15 4.11 20.54 16.60
C GLU A 15 4.11 19.47 15.50
N ARG A 16 3.82 19.87 14.26
CA ARG A 16 3.88 18.98 13.08
C ARG A 16 5.33 18.56 12.84
N LEU A 17 5.65 17.29 13.10
CA LEU A 17 7.00 16.73 12.91
C LEU A 17 7.43 16.74 11.42
N PHE A 18 6.59 16.18 10.55
CA PHE A 18 6.78 16.17 9.10
C PHE A 18 5.44 15.87 8.41
N SER A 19 5.43 15.90 7.07
CA SER A 19 4.32 15.44 6.25
C SER A 19 4.82 14.59 5.09
N PHE A 20 3.90 13.86 4.49
CA PHE A 20 4.09 13.15 3.22
C PHE A 20 2.77 13.24 2.43
N GLY A 21 2.85 13.25 1.11
CA GLY A 21 1.68 13.20 0.24
C GLY A 21 1.23 11.76 0.00
N VAL A 22 -0.06 11.57 -0.28
CA VAL A 22 -0.61 10.28 -0.70
C VAL A 22 -1.57 10.53 -1.87
N ILE A 23 -1.45 9.73 -2.93
CA ILE A 23 -2.40 9.69 -4.04
C ILE A 23 -2.56 8.23 -4.49
N ALA A 24 -3.75 7.87 -4.95
CA ALA A 24 -4.09 6.50 -5.35
C ALA A 24 -4.97 6.53 -6.59
N ASP A 25 -4.99 5.42 -7.33
CA ASP A 25 -5.94 5.16 -8.42
C ASP A 25 -6.06 6.33 -9.41
N ILE A 26 -4.91 6.86 -9.87
CA ILE A 26 -4.90 7.90 -10.91
C ILE A 26 -5.58 7.33 -12.16
N GLN A 27 -5.31 6.07 -12.50
CA GLN A 27 -5.95 5.31 -13.59
C GLN A 27 -6.12 6.16 -14.86
N TYR A 28 -5.07 6.90 -15.25
CA TYR A 28 -5.12 7.74 -16.44
C TYR A 28 -5.31 6.91 -17.71
N ALA A 29 -6.20 7.37 -18.59
CA ALA A 29 -6.28 6.93 -19.98
C ALA A 29 -6.78 8.08 -20.86
N ASP A 30 -6.35 8.12 -22.11
CA ASP A 30 -6.83 9.11 -23.08
C ASP A 30 -8.18 8.70 -23.69
N LEU A 31 -9.18 8.49 -22.82
CA LEU A 31 -10.50 7.98 -23.15
C LEU A 31 -11.59 8.91 -22.59
N GLU A 32 -12.78 8.85 -23.19
CA GLU A 32 -13.97 9.44 -22.59
C GLU A 32 -14.28 8.78 -21.25
N ASP A 33 -14.94 9.53 -20.35
CA ASP A 33 -15.35 9.01 -19.06
C ASP A 33 -16.13 7.68 -19.20
N GLY A 34 -15.81 6.74 -18.33
CA GLY A 34 -16.43 5.42 -18.33
C GLY A 34 -17.00 5.06 -16.98
N TYR A 35 -17.16 3.76 -16.75
CA TYR A 35 -17.61 3.20 -15.48
C TYR A 35 -16.67 2.09 -15.04
N ASN A 36 -16.65 1.82 -13.74
CA ASN A 36 -16.01 0.62 -13.21
C ASN A 36 -16.68 -0.66 -13.74
N PHE A 37 -16.04 -1.81 -13.50
CA PHE A 37 -16.53 -3.12 -13.95
C PHE A 37 -18.00 -3.41 -13.57
N GLN A 38 -18.44 -2.92 -12.40
CA GLN A 38 -19.81 -3.10 -11.92
C GLN A 38 -20.82 -2.10 -12.52
N GLY A 39 -20.38 -1.13 -13.31
CA GLY A 39 -21.23 -0.10 -13.92
C GLY A 39 -21.81 0.92 -12.93
N ASN A 40 -21.38 0.91 -11.66
CA ASN A 40 -22.01 1.69 -10.59
C ASN A 40 -21.19 2.93 -10.15
N ARG A 41 -19.94 3.06 -10.61
CA ARG A 41 -19.10 4.23 -10.33
C ARG A 41 -18.49 4.77 -11.62
N ARG A 42 -18.61 6.07 -11.84
CA ARG A 42 -18.02 6.76 -12.98
C ARG A 42 -16.50 6.87 -12.80
N ARG A 43 -15.75 6.67 -13.88
CA ARG A 43 -14.30 6.84 -13.98
C ARG A 43 -13.99 8.01 -14.90
N TYR A 44 -13.22 8.99 -14.41
CA TYR A 44 -12.89 10.21 -15.14
C TYR A 44 -11.46 10.18 -15.68
N TYR A 45 -11.22 9.36 -16.71
CA TYR A 45 -9.87 8.97 -17.15
C TYR A 45 -8.94 10.13 -17.52
N ARG A 46 -9.41 11.11 -18.31
CA ARG A 46 -8.57 12.27 -18.67
C ARG A 46 -8.42 13.26 -17.53
N HIS A 47 -9.48 13.44 -16.74
CA HIS A 47 -9.49 14.39 -15.62
C HIS A 47 -8.57 13.96 -14.48
N SER A 48 -8.27 12.67 -14.34
CA SER A 48 -7.33 12.21 -13.32
C SER A 48 -5.93 12.83 -13.45
N LEU A 49 -5.49 13.15 -14.68
CA LEU A 49 -4.24 13.87 -14.91
C LEU A 49 -4.28 15.31 -14.37
N LEU A 50 -5.44 15.97 -14.48
CA LEU A 50 -5.66 17.31 -13.92
C LEU A 50 -5.68 17.27 -12.39
N HIS A 51 -6.27 16.23 -11.80
CA HIS A 51 -6.24 16.02 -10.34
C HIS A 51 -4.82 15.78 -9.83
N LEU A 52 -4.02 14.97 -10.54
CA LEU A 52 -2.62 14.78 -10.23
C LEU A 52 -1.85 16.11 -10.30
N GLN A 53 -2.05 16.88 -11.37
CA GLN A 53 -1.41 18.19 -11.52
C GLN A 53 -1.76 19.12 -10.35
N GLY A 54 -3.04 19.23 -10.00
CA GLY A 54 -3.49 20.05 -8.87
C GLY A 54 -2.91 19.59 -7.52
N ALA A 55 -2.79 18.28 -7.29
CA ALA A 55 -2.15 17.74 -6.09
C ALA A 55 -0.66 18.10 -6.02
N ILE A 56 0.06 17.97 -7.14
CA ILE A 56 1.48 18.34 -7.24
C ILE A 56 1.68 19.85 -7.03
N GLU A 57 0.85 20.68 -7.66
CA GLU A 57 0.88 22.13 -7.47
C GLU A 57 0.65 22.50 -6.00
N HIS A 58 -0.32 21.86 -5.35
CA HIS A 58 -0.60 22.06 -3.93
C HIS A 58 0.61 21.69 -3.05
N TRP A 59 1.16 20.49 -3.20
CA TRP A 59 2.33 20.05 -2.42
C TRP A 59 3.56 20.92 -2.63
N ASN A 60 3.78 21.39 -3.87
CA ASN A 60 4.90 22.27 -4.20
C ASN A 60 4.76 23.69 -3.61
N GLN A 61 3.54 24.13 -3.29
CA GLN A 61 3.23 25.44 -2.73
C GLN A 61 3.11 25.44 -1.19
N GLU A 62 3.07 24.27 -0.54
CA GLU A 62 3.05 24.19 0.92
C GLU A 62 4.28 24.87 1.53
N ARG A 63 4.06 25.65 2.59
CA ARG A 63 5.16 26.31 3.34
C ARG A 63 6.17 25.30 3.88
N SER A 64 5.70 24.10 4.22
CA SER A 64 6.53 22.95 4.62
C SER A 64 6.16 21.78 3.70
N PRO A 65 6.84 21.60 2.55
CA PRO A 65 6.48 20.58 1.58
C PRO A 65 6.62 19.17 2.17
N PRO A 66 5.87 18.19 1.66
CA PRO A 66 5.99 16.81 2.10
C PRO A 66 7.41 16.25 1.88
N ARG A 67 7.87 15.39 2.78
CA ARG A 67 9.18 14.71 2.67
C ARG A 67 9.25 13.78 1.47
N CYS A 68 8.13 13.16 1.13
CA CYS A 68 7.94 12.30 -0.02
C CYS A 68 6.45 12.22 -0.38
N VAL A 69 6.13 11.62 -1.52
CA VAL A 69 4.76 11.25 -1.90
C VAL A 69 4.68 9.75 -2.10
N LEU A 70 3.62 9.14 -1.58
CA LEU A 70 3.25 7.76 -1.85
C LEU A 70 2.20 7.74 -2.96
N GLN A 71 2.50 7.10 -4.08
CA GLN A 71 1.53 6.78 -5.11
C GLN A 71 1.14 5.30 -4.97
N LEU A 72 -0.10 5.05 -4.56
CA LEU A 72 -0.57 3.73 -4.10
C LEU A 72 -1.07 2.82 -5.23
N GLY A 73 -0.38 2.80 -6.37
CA GLY A 73 -0.69 1.94 -7.51
C GLY A 73 -1.81 2.46 -8.40
N ASP A 74 -2.06 1.72 -9.47
CA ASP A 74 -3.01 2.01 -10.52
C ASP A 74 -2.81 3.41 -11.12
N ILE A 75 -1.61 3.66 -11.64
CA ILE A 75 -1.19 4.95 -12.20
C ILE A 75 -1.86 5.25 -13.55
N ILE A 76 -2.03 4.22 -14.38
CA ILE A 76 -2.72 4.26 -15.67
C ILE A 76 -3.79 3.17 -15.74
N ASP A 77 -4.89 3.39 -16.44
CA ASP A 77 -5.96 2.39 -16.55
C ASP A 77 -5.53 1.21 -17.46
N GLY A 78 -6.17 0.05 -17.28
CA GLY A 78 -5.88 -1.20 -17.99
C GLY A 78 -6.36 -1.13 -19.44
N TYR A 79 -7.31 -0.26 -19.74
CA TYR A 79 -7.73 0.01 -21.12
C TYR A 79 -6.58 0.51 -21.99
N ASN A 80 -5.55 1.16 -21.44
CA ASN A 80 -4.40 1.55 -22.25
C ASN A 80 -3.74 0.35 -22.95
N ALA A 81 -3.69 -0.82 -22.30
CA ALA A 81 -3.19 -2.05 -22.92
C ALA A 81 -4.05 -2.48 -24.12
N GLN A 82 -5.37 -2.42 -23.97
CA GLN A 82 -6.33 -2.77 -25.03
C GLN A 82 -6.18 -1.86 -26.26
N TYR A 83 -5.89 -0.58 -26.04
CA TYR A 83 -5.66 0.41 -27.10
C TYR A 83 -4.19 0.56 -27.50
N LYS A 84 -3.28 -0.28 -27.00
CA LYS A 84 -1.82 -0.21 -27.27
C LYS A 84 -1.22 1.18 -26.97
N ALA A 85 -1.68 1.80 -25.89
CA ALA A 85 -1.32 3.15 -25.47
C ALA A 85 -0.55 3.19 -24.13
N SER A 86 -0.23 2.04 -23.53
CA SER A 86 0.33 1.94 -22.17
C SER A 86 1.57 2.79 -21.96
N GLU A 87 2.59 2.67 -22.81
CA GLU A 87 3.84 3.43 -22.68
C GLU A 87 3.61 4.94 -22.81
N LYS A 88 2.82 5.36 -23.81
CA LYS A 88 2.49 6.77 -24.06
C LYS A 88 1.69 7.38 -22.91
N SER A 89 0.74 6.62 -22.36
CA SER A 89 -0.06 7.07 -21.22
C SER A 89 0.78 7.13 -19.95
N LEU A 90 1.67 6.15 -19.72
CA LEU A 90 2.62 6.20 -18.62
C LEU A 90 3.56 7.41 -18.76
N GLU A 91 4.11 7.66 -19.94
CA GLU A 91 4.98 8.81 -20.20
C GLU A 91 4.27 10.13 -19.86
N ARG A 92 3.01 10.31 -20.26
CA ARG A 92 2.21 11.48 -19.91
C ARG A 92 2.10 11.68 -18.40
N VAL A 93 1.74 10.64 -17.65
CA VAL A 93 1.62 10.74 -16.19
C VAL A 93 2.99 11.00 -15.54
N MET A 94 4.05 10.34 -16.00
CA MET A 94 5.40 10.55 -15.49
C MET A 94 5.95 11.93 -15.80
N ASN A 95 5.56 12.56 -16.92
CA ASN A 95 5.90 13.95 -17.22
C ASN A 95 5.20 14.91 -16.25
N THR A 96 4.00 14.59 -15.79
CA THR A 96 3.34 15.35 -14.73
C THR A 96 4.06 15.18 -13.38
N PHE A 97 4.47 13.97 -13.02
CA PHE A 97 5.26 13.72 -11.81
C PHE A 97 6.63 14.41 -11.80
N GLN A 98 7.26 14.67 -12.96
CA GLN A 98 8.52 15.44 -13.04
C GLN A 98 8.40 16.86 -12.49
N MET A 99 7.19 17.41 -12.37
CA MET A 99 6.97 18.72 -11.76
C MET A 99 7.04 18.69 -10.22
N LEU A 100 6.92 17.51 -9.60
CA LEU A 100 6.97 17.36 -8.15
C LEU A 100 8.41 17.49 -7.64
N ARG A 101 8.62 18.32 -6.61
CA ARG A 101 9.96 18.66 -6.11
C ARG A 101 10.51 17.69 -5.06
N VAL A 102 9.75 16.65 -4.73
CA VAL A 102 10.04 15.71 -3.65
C VAL A 102 9.96 14.27 -4.20
N PRO A 103 10.67 13.30 -3.61
CA PRO A 103 10.67 11.93 -4.10
C PRO A 103 9.26 11.31 -4.07
N VAL A 104 8.99 10.45 -5.05
CA VAL A 104 7.75 9.67 -5.15
C VAL A 104 8.08 8.21 -5.02
N HIS A 105 7.30 7.49 -4.22
CA HIS A 105 7.38 6.04 -4.08
C HIS A 105 6.15 5.44 -4.76
N HIS A 106 6.37 4.60 -5.76
CA HIS A 106 5.32 3.97 -6.55
C HIS A 106 5.11 2.54 -6.06
N THR A 107 3.91 2.20 -5.57
CA THR A 107 3.50 0.79 -5.44
C THR A 107 2.93 0.30 -6.77
N TRP A 108 2.91 -1.02 -6.99
CA TRP A 108 2.30 -1.62 -8.18
C TRP A 108 0.97 -2.28 -7.83
N GLY A 109 -0.09 -1.84 -8.51
CA GLY A 109 -1.45 -2.36 -8.47
C GLY A 109 -1.75 -3.30 -9.64
N ASN A 110 -3.00 -3.79 -9.72
CA ASN A 110 -3.41 -4.66 -10.81
C ASN A 110 -3.33 -3.97 -12.16
N HIS A 111 -3.60 -2.67 -12.24
CA HIS A 111 -3.55 -1.96 -13.51
C HIS A 111 -2.13 -1.78 -14.06
N GLU A 112 -1.10 -1.77 -13.21
CA GLU A 112 0.28 -1.90 -13.69
C GLU A 112 0.48 -3.24 -14.40
N PHE A 113 0.00 -4.34 -13.82
CA PHE A 113 0.13 -5.69 -14.39
C PHE A 113 -0.85 -6.00 -15.54
N TYR A 114 -1.90 -5.19 -15.73
CA TYR A 114 -2.69 -5.22 -16.97
C TYR A 114 -1.95 -4.61 -18.15
N ASN A 115 -1.06 -3.64 -17.87
CA ASN A 115 -0.36 -2.88 -18.89
C ASN A 115 1.04 -3.44 -19.19
N PHE A 116 1.72 -3.98 -18.19
CA PHE A 116 3.15 -4.27 -18.27
C PHE A 116 3.50 -5.60 -17.62
N SER A 117 4.56 -6.25 -18.13
CA SER A 117 5.18 -7.37 -17.42
C SER A 117 5.96 -6.87 -16.21
N ARG A 118 6.24 -7.77 -15.27
CA ARG A 118 7.10 -7.48 -14.11
C ARG A 118 8.50 -7.03 -14.55
N ASP A 119 9.07 -7.68 -15.56
CA ASP A 119 10.37 -7.29 -16.12
C ASP A 119 10.36 -5.86 -16.67
N TYR A 120 9.28 -5.45 -17.36
CA TYR A 120 9.14 -4.07 -17.81
C TYR A 120 9.09 -3.12 -16.62
N LEU A 121 8.25 -3.40 -15.61
CA LEU A 121 8.09 -2.55 -14.44
C LEU A 121 9.41 -2.36 -13.68
N THR A 122 10.18 -3.44 -13.48
CA THR A 122 11.51 -3.41 -12.87
C THR A 122 12.50 -2.50 -13.61
N ASN A 123 12.37 -2.37 -14.93
CA ASN A 123 13.23 -1.52 -15.77
C ASN A 123 12.61 -0.14 -16.07
N SER A 124 11.47 0.18 -15.46
CA SER A 124 10.71 1.41 -15.75
C SER A 124 10.91 2.49 -14.68
N LYS A 125 10.38 3.69 -14.95
CA LYS A 125 10.33 4.79 -13.97
C LYS A 125 9.43 4.49 -12.75
N LEU A 126 8.63 3.43 -12.80
CA LEU A 126 7.81 2.97 -11.67
C LEU A 126 8.60 2.11 -10.68
N ASN A 127 9.83 1.69 -11.00
CA ASN A 127 10.71 1.06 -10.03
C ASN A 127 11.42 2.14 -9.20
N THR A 128 10.91 2.37 -7.99
CA THR A 128 11.49 3.32 -7.02
C THR A 128 12.23 2.62 -5.87
N LYS A 129 12.58 1.33 -6.03
CA LYS A 129 13.34 0.55 -5.04
C LYS A 129 14.73 1.15 -4.77
N PHE A 130 15.30 1.90 -5.72
CA PHE A 130 16.57 2.63 -5.51
C PHE A 130 16.50 3.71 -4.41
N LEU A 131 15.30 4.05 -3.92
CA LEU A 131 15.08 4.94 -2.78
C LEU A 131 15.06 4.20 -1.43
N GLU A 132 15.33 2.89 -1.40
CA GLU A 132 15.37 2.12 -0.18
C GLU A 132 16.52 2.53 0.74
N ASP A 133 16.30 2.38 2.05
CA ASP A 133 17.35 2.44 3.05
C ASP A 133 17.85 1.04 3.38
N GLN A 134 19.10 0.97 3.84
CA GLN A 134 19.71 -0.26 4.32
C GLN A 134 19.94 -0.17 5.83
N ILE A 135 19.64 -1.24 6.55
CA ILE A 135 19.94 -1.35 7.98
C ILE A 135 21.26 -2.09 8.15
N ALA A 136 22.29 -1.37 8.60
CA ALA A 136 23.61 -1.95 8.84
C ALA A 136 23.52 -3.14 9.81
N HIS A 137 24.21 -4.24 9.49
CA HIS A 137 24.27 -5.47 10.28
C HIS A 137 22.94 -6.24 10.44
N HIS A 138 21.94 -5.95 9.61
CA HIS A 138 20.65 -6.65 9.59
C HIS A 138 20.30 -7.18 8.18
N PRO A 139 21.02 -8.19 7.67
CA PRO A 139 20.78 -8.72 6.32
C PRO A 139 19.37 -9.29 6.11
N GLU A 140 18.70 -9.72 7.18
CA GLU A 140 17.30 -10.19 7.14
C GLU A 140 16.28 -9.09 6.78
N THR A 141 16.69 -7.82 6.83
CA THR A 141 15.87 -6.67 6.45
C THR A 141 16.06 -6.25 5.00
N VAL A 142 16.96 -6.92 4.27
CA VAL A 142 17.14 -6.72 2.83
C VAL A 142 16.05 -7.51 2.09
N PRO A 143 15.22 -6.87 1.25
CA PRO A 143 14.18 -7.57 0.50
C PRO A 143 14.79 -8.48 -0.57
N SER A 144 14.10 -9.56 -0.90
CA SER A 144 14.43 -10.42 -2.03
C SER A 144 14.21 -9.70 -3.37
N GLU A 145 14.80 -10.22 -4.45
CA GLU A 145 14.51 -9.76 -5.81
C GLU A 145 13.25 -10.42 -6.40
N ASP A 146 12.68 -11.41 -5.71
CA ASP A 146 11.49 -12.15 -6.18
C ASP A 146 10.16 -11.38 -6.02
N TYR A 147 10.18 -10.24 -5.31
CA TYR A 147 9.05 -9.35 -5.11
C TYR A 147 9.48 -7.88 -5.07
N TYR A 148 8.57 -6.96 -5.40
CA TYR A 148 8.82 -5.53 -5.38
C TYR A 148 8.40 -4.89 -4.05
N ALA A 149 9.23 -5.07 -3.02
CA ALA A 149 9.03 -4.49 -1.70
C ALA A 149 10.33 -3.89 -1.18
N TYR A 150 10.23 -2.83 -0.37
CA TYR A 150 11.37 -2.17 0.25
C TYR A 150 10.94 -1.25 1.40
N HIS A 151 11.89 -0.77 2.18
CA HIS A 151 11.63 0.19 3.26
C HIS A 151 12.55 1.41 3.18
N PHE A 152 12.12 2.53 3.77
CA PHE A 152 12.91 3.76 3.85
C PHE A 152 12.49 4.61 5.06
N VAL A 153 13.27 5.62 5.41
CA VAL A 153 13.12 6.46 6.61
C VAL A 153 13.08 7.93 6.21
N PRO A 154 11.90 8.49 5.86
CA PRO A 154 11.79 9.89 5.43
C PRO A 154 11.96 10.90 6.57
N PHE A 155 11.86 10.46 7.82
CA PHE A 155 12.04 11.28 9.00
C PHE A 155 12.58 10.44 10.17
N PRO A 156 13.41 10.99 11.08
CA PRO A 156 13.94 10.24 12.20
C PRO A 156 12.86 9.52 13.00
N LYS A 157 13.06 8.23 13.26
CA LYS A 157 12.11 7.32 13.94
C LYS A 157 10.82 7.05 13.17
N PHE A 158 10.71 7.38 11.89
CA PHE A 158 9.58 6.98 11.04
C PHE A 158 10.06 6.14 9.86
N ARG A 159 9.67 4.87 9.84
CA ARG A 159 9.98 3.93 8.77
C ARG A 159 8.75 3.68 7.91
N PHE A 160 8.93 3.77 6.62
CA PHE A 160 7.92 3.46 5.62
C PHE A 160 8.28 2.15 4.95
N ILE A 161 7.28 1.31 4.71
CA ILE A 161 7.44 0.00 4.08
C ILE A 161 6.48 -0.08 2.90
N LEU A 162 7.00 -0.32 1.70
CA LEU A 162 6.20 -0.65 0.52
C LEU A 162 6.13 -2.16 0.39
N LEU A 163 4.92 -2.69 0.19
CA LEU A 163 4.68 -4.12 -0.02
C LEU A 163 4.27 -4.41 -1.48
N ASP A 164 4.74 -5.53 -2.00
CA ASP A 164 4.27 -6.11 -3.25
C ASP A 164 3.00 -6.92 -3.00
N ALA A 165 1.90 -6.25 -3.22
CA ALA A 165 0.56 -6.78 -3.10
C ALA A 165 0.31 -7.94 -4.11
N TYR A 166 1.05 -7.97 -5.22
CA TYR A 166 0.90 -8.93 -6.31
C TYR A 166 2.04 -9.95 -6.37
N ASP A 167 2.79 -10.11 -5.28
CA ASP A 167 3.79 -11.16 -5.11
C ASP A 167 3.16 -12.53 -5.36
N MET A 168 2.06 -12.84 -4.65
CA MET A 168 1.20 -14.00 -4.91
C MET A 168 -0.03 -13.58 -5.71
N SER A 169 0.06 -13.59 -7.04
CA SER A 169 -1.07 -13.29 -7.93
C SER A 169 -1.01 -14.11 -9.22
N VAL A 170 -2.15 -14.15 -9.93
CA VAL A 170 -2.22 -14.59 -11.33
C VAL A 170 -1.95 -13.44 -12.32
N LEU A 171 -1.72 -12.23 -11.82
CA LEU A 171 -1.27 -11.07 -12.57
C LEU A 171 0.22 -10.83 -12.31
N GLY A 172 0.97 -10.41 -13.34
CA GLY A 172 2.38 -10.05 -13.16
C GLY A 172 3.33 -11.21 -12.81
N VAL A 173 2.87 -12.45 -12.90
CA VAL A 173 3.67 -13.67 -12.67
C VAL A 173 3.65 -14.51 -13.95
N ASP A 174 4.80 -15.07 -14.35
CA ASP A 174 4.91 -15.94 -15.52
C ASP A 174 3.98 -17.15 -15.36
N GLN A 175 3.09 -17.36 -16.34
CA GLN A 175 2.11 -18.45 -16.37
C GLN A 175 2.76 -19.84 -16.36
N SER A 176 4.00 -19.95 -16.83
CA SER A 176 4.76 -21.20 -16.81
C SER A 176 5.33 -21.54 -15.42
N SER A 177 5.37 -20.56 -14.50
CA SER A 177 6.02 -20.71 -13.20
C SER A 177 5.20 -21.54 -12.19
N PRO A 178 5.86 -22.27 -11.28
CA PRO A 178 5.18 -22.94 -10.17
C PRO A 178 4.35 -21.98 -9.30
N LYS A 179 4.84 -20.74 -9.13
CA LYS A 179 4.19 -19.69 -8.34
C LYS A 179 2.83 -19.30 -8.93
N TYR A 180 2.77 -19.13 -10.25
CA TYR A 180 1.50 -18.86 -10.93
C TYR A 180 0.50 -20.02 -10.77
N GLN A 181 0.96 -21.26 -10.97
CA GLN A 181 0.10 -22.44 -10.81
C GLN A 181 -0.46 -22.57 -9.39
N GLN A 182 0.36 -22.26 -8.38
CA GLN A 182 -0.09 -22.19 -6.99
C GLN A 182 -1.15 -21.10 -6.78
N CYS A 183 -0.91 -19.89 -7.28
CA CYS A 183 -1.86 -18.77 -7.14
C CYS A 183 -3.19 -19.06 -7.86
N LEU A 184 -3.12 -19.61 -9.08
CA LEU A 184 -4.30 -20.00 -9.86
C LEU A 184 -5.10 -21.09 -9.15
N LYS A 185 -4.43 -22.07 -8.54
CA LYS A 185 -5.08 -23.12 -7.74
C LYS A 185 -5.83 -22.51 -6.56
N ILE A 186 -5.18 -21.68 -5.75
CA ILE A 186 -5.80 -21.01 -4.60
C ILE A 186 -7.02 -20.18 -5.06
N LEU A 187 -6.86 -19.40 -6.13
CA LEU A 187 -7.94 -18.59 -6.68
C LEU A 187 -9.13 -19.46 -7.12
N ARG A 188 -8.89 -20.55 -7.86
CA ARG A 188 -9.96 -21.46 -8.33
C ARG A 188 -10.63 -22.25 -7.22
N GLU A 189 -9.93 -22.54 -6.13
CA GLU A 189 -10.51 -23.19 -4.95
C GLU A 189 -11.56 -22.30 -4.27
N HIS A 190 -11.35 -20.98 -4.26
CA HIS A 190 -12.23 -20.02 -3.59
C HIS A 190 -13.21 -19.31 -4.55
N ASN A 191 -12.90 -19.31 -5.85
CA ASN A 191 -13.67 -18.65 -6.90
C ASN A 191 -14.08 -19.62 -8.01
N PRO A 192 -15.28 -20.23 -7.92
CA PRO A 192 -15.79 -21.14 -8.93
C PRO A 192 -16.36 -20.41 -10.17
N ASN A 193 -16.35 -19.07 -10.21
CA ASN A 193 -16.93 -18.32 -11.32
C ASN A 193 -16.12 -18.52 -12.61
N THR A 194 -16.82 -18.48 -13.74
CA THR A 194 -16.15 -18.45 -15.06
C THR A 194 -15.39 -17.13 -15.24
N GLU A 195 -16.05 -16.02 -14.90
CA GLU A 195 -15.43 -14.69 -14.81
C GLU A 195 -14.77 -14.52 -13.44
N LEU A 196 -13.45 -14.69 -13.39
CA LEU A 196 -12.68 -14.67 -12.14
C LEU A 196 -12.58 -13.28 -11.50
N ASN A 197 -12.92 -12.20 -12.21
CA ASN A 197 -13.04 -10.88 -11.60
C ASN A 197 -14.38 -10.69 -10.87
N SER A 198 -15.34 -11.60 -11.01
CA SER A 198 -16.64 -11.45 -10.33
C SER A 198 -16.56 -11.94 -8.88
N PRO A 199 -16.84 -11.09 -7.88
CA PRO A 199 -16.98 -11.52 -6.49
C PRO A 199 -18.38 -12.10 -6.19
N GLN A 200 -19.28 -12.14 -7.19
CA GLN A 200 -20.66 -12.51 -6.97
C GLN A 200 -20.78 -13.97 -6.56
N GLY A 201 -21.50 -14.23 -5.47
CA GLY A 201 -21.72 -15.57 -4.92
C GLY A 201 -20.53 -16.14 -4.13
N LEU A 202 -19.42 -15.41 -4.00
CA LEU A 202 -18.27 -15.86 -3.23
C LEU A 202 -18.53 -15.69 -1.72
N ARG A 203 -18.16 -16.70 -0.93
CA ARG A 203 -18.09 -16.58 0.54
C ARG A 203 -17.00 -15.60 0.96
N GLU A 204 -15.91 -15.59 0.20
CA GLU A 204 -14.72 -14.78 0.42
C GLU A 204 -14.49 -13.89 -0.81
N PRO A 205 -15.13 -12.71 -0.87
CA PRO A 205 -15.19 -11.87 -2.08
C PRO A 205 -13.84 -11.30 -2.51
N GLN A 206 -12.79 -11.44 -1.69
CA GLN A 206 -11.42 -11.04 -2.01
C GLN A 206 -10.71 -12.00 -2.97
N PHE A 207 -11.17 -13.25 -3.14
CA PHE A 207 -10.55 -14.19 -4.08
C PHE A 207 -11.04 -13.93 -5.51
N VAL A 208 -10.58 -12.83 -6.09
CA VAL A 208 -10.88 -12.40 -7.46
C VAL A 208 -9.58 -12.13 -8.21
N GLN A 209 -9.60 -12.28 -9.53
CA GLN A 209 -8.39 -12.21 -10.36
C GLN A 209 -7.65 -10.88 -10.29
N PHE A 210 -8.36 -9.77 -10.03
CA PHE A 210 -7.75 -8.45 -9.87
C PHE A 210 -7.05 -8.24 -8.52
N ASN A 211 -7.14 -9.19 -7.59
CA ASN A 211 -6.44 -9.14 -6.31
C ASN A 211 -5.14 -9.96 -6.33
N GLY A 212 -4.40 -9.88 -5.22
CA GLY A 212 -3.18 -10.63 -4.97
C GLY A 212 -3.04 -10.99 -3.50
N GLY A 213 -1.82 -11.34 -3.10
CA GLY A 213 -1.44 -11.66 -1.75
C GLY A 213 0.07 -11.64 -1.57
N PHE A 214 0.51 -11.95 -0.36
CA PHE A 214 1.92 -11.89 0.05
C PHE A 214 2.48 -13.30 0.17
N SER A 215 3.68 -13.54 -0.36
CA SER A 215 4.37 -14.80 -0.13
C SER A 215 4.84 -14.90 1.34
N PRO A 216 5.06 -16.13 1.85
CA PRO A 216 5.70 -16.32 3.15
C PRO A 216 7.06 -15.61 3.26
N GLU A 217 7.82 -15.52 2.16
CA GLU A 217 9.11 -14.84 2.13
C GLU A 217 8.98 -13.34 2.36
N GLN A 218 8.06 -12.67 1.67
CA GLN A 218 7.79 -11.25 1.87
C GLN A 218 7.26 -10.96 3.28
N LEU A 219 6.39 -11.83 3.82
CA LEU A 219 5.89 -11.70 5.19
C LEU A 219 6.98 -11.89 6.25
N ASN A 220 7.93 -12.81 6.02
CA ASN A 220 9.08 -13.00 6.90
C ASN A 220 10.01 -11.79 6.88
N TRP A 221 10.27 -11.23 5.70
CA TRP A 221 11.02 -9.98 5.55
C TRP A 221 10.33 -8.82 6.27
N LEU A 222 9.02 -8.63 6.05
CA LEU A 222 8.23 -7.61 6.75
C LEU A 222 8.35 -7.77 8.27
N ASN A 223 8.21 -9.00 8.78
CA ASN A 223 8.35 -9.26 10.21
C ASN A 223 9.74 -8.91 10.75
N ALA A 224 10.80 -9.14 9.98
CA ALA A 224 12.16 -8.75 10.36
C ALA A 224 12.31 -7.22 10.47
N VAL A 225 11.80 -6.47 9.49
CA VAL A 225 11.80 -5.00 9.49
C VAL A 225 10.98 -4.43 10.64
N LEU A 226 9.80 -5.00 10.92
CA LEU A 226 8.96 -4.60 12.05
C LEU A 226 9.64 -4.90 13.39
N THR A 227 10.29 -6.06 13.51
CA THR A 227 11.04 -6.43 14.73
C THR A 227 12.20 -5.47 14.99
N PHE A 228 12.92 -5.06 13.94
CA PHE A 228 13.95 -4.02 14.05
C PHE A 228 13.34 -2.69 14.49
N SER A 229 12.24 -2.27 13.85
CA SER A 229 11.55 -1.00 14.13
C SER A 229 11.08 -0.93 15.58
N ASP A 230 10.49 -2.01 16.10
CA ASP A 230 10.05 -2.12 17.50
C ASP A 230 11.21 -1.93 18.48
N ARG A 231 12.32 -2.63 18.28
CA ARG A 231 13.53 -2.54 19.13
C ARG A 231 14.13 -1.14 19.13
N ASN A 232 13.98 -0.42 18.02
CA ASN A 232 14.50 0.94 17.83
C ASN A 232 13.45 2.03 18.09
N GLN A 233 12.26 1.67 18.57
CA GLN A 233 11.15 2.58 18.87
C GLN A 233 10.76 3.46 17.67
N GLU A 234 10.80 2.89 16.47
CA GLU A 234 10.35 3.55 15.25
C GLU A 234 8.83 3.43 15.10
N LYS A 235 8.19 4.44 14.50
CA LYS A 235 6.82 4.38 14.01
C LYS A 235 6.84 3.89 12.57
N VAL A 236 5.98 2.95 12.25
CA VAL A 236 5.93 2.33 10.92
C VAL A 236 4.68 2.75 10.17
N VAL A 237 4.85 3.12 8.90
CA VAL A 237 3.78 3.33 7.92
C VAL A 237 3.93 2.27 6.83
N ILE A 238 2.88 1.48 6.58
CA ILE A 238 2.88 0.47 5.52
C ILE A 238 2.06 1.01 4.34
N ALA A 239 2.71 1.13 3.18
CA ALA A 239 2.12 1.47 1.90
C ALA A 239 1.87 0.19 1.10
N ILE A 240 0.61 -0.05 0.76
CA ILE A 240 0.12 -1.27 0.13
C ILE A 240 -1.00 -0.89 -0.83
N PHE A 241 -1.06 -1.55 -1.98
CA PHE A 241 -2.24 -1.49 -2.85
C PHE A 241 -3.47 -2.08 -2.13
N PRO A 242 -4.60 -1.37 -2.06
CA PRO A 242 -5.77 -1.82 -1.30
C PRO A 242 -6.48 -3.03 -1.93
N PHE A 243 -6.65 -4.11 -1.17
CA PHE A 243 -7.40 -5.30 -1.60
C PHE A 243 -8.86 -5.37 -1.17
N THR A 244 -9.35 -4.38 -0.41
CA THR A 244 -10.62 -4.52 0.29
C THR A 244 -11.62 -3.41 -0.02
N PRO A 245 -12.93 -3.74 -0.16
CA PRO A 245 -13.99 -2.75 -0.30
C PRO A 245 -14.24 -1.94 0.99
N ARG A 246 -13.55 -2.27 2.10
CA ARG A 246 -13.49 -1.41 3.28
C ARG A 246 -12.31 -0.44 3.10
N PRO A 247 -12.48 0.87 3.37
CA PRO A 247 -11.39 1.82 3.25
C PRO A 247 -10.22 1.36 4.12
N LEU A 248 -9.03 1.25 3.52
CA LEU A 248 -7.80 1.10 4.29
C LEU A 248 -7.59 2.39 5.07
N THR A 249 -7.84 2.33 6.37
CA THR A 249 -7.29 3.31 7.32
C THR A 249 -5.77 3.20 7.25
N VAL A 250 -5.06 4.32 7.11
CA VAL A 250 -3.62 4.36 7.39
C VAL A 250 -3.43 3.92 8.84
N CYS A 251 -2.96 2.69 9.05
CA CYS A 251 -2.72 2.16 10.38
C CYS A 251 -1.33 2.62 10.85
N ALA A 252 -1.28 3.67 11.66
CA ALA A 252 -0.09 4.02 12.44
C ALA A 252 -0.12 3.21 13.74
N TRP A 253 0.85 2.32 13.96
CA TRP A 253 0.93 1.50 15.18
C TRP A 253 1.74 2.23 16.27
N PRO A 254 1.17 2.50 17.46
CA PRO A 254 1.96 2.88 18.63
C PRO A 254 2.50 1.60 19.30
N GLY A 255 3.79 1.30 19.13
CA GLY A 255 4.42 0.14 19.77
C GLY A 255 4.83 0.39 21.23
N ILE A 256 4.43 -0.51 22.14
CA ILE A 256 5.20 -1.01 23.31
C ILE A 256 4.73 -2.46 23.59
N THR A 257 5.63 -3.41 23.79
CA THR A 257 5.30 -4.74 24.36
C THR A 257 6.32 -5.13 25.43
N GLU A 258 5.87 -5.29 26.67
CA GLU A 258 6.47 -6.22 27.63
C GLU A 258 5.89 -7.62 27.43
N THR A 259 6.69 -8.67 27.63
CA THR A 259 6.30 -10.09 27.51
C THR A 259 6.29 -10.78 28.86
N PRO A 260 5.32 -11.68 29.11
CA PRO A 260 5.71 -13.07 29.42
C PRO A 260 4.86 -14.16 28.73
N TRP A 261 5.44 -15.36 28.66
CA TRP A 261 5.11 -16.55 27.85
C TRP A 261 3.77 -17.28 28.13
N ARG A 262 3.13 -17.84 27.07
CA ARG A 262 2.85 -19.28 26.75
C ARG A 262 1.52 -19.52 25.99
N SER A 263 1.60 -20.47 25.03
CA SER A 263 0.56 -21.38 24.48
C SER A 263 -0.58 -20.89 23.57
N PHE A 264 -0.64 -21.57 22.41
CA PHE A 264 -1.79 -22.01 21.59
C PHE A 264 -3.10 -21.22 21.58
N GLY A 265 -3.55 -20.83 20.39
CA GLY A 265 -4.97 -20.62 20.08
C GLY A 265 -5.29 -19.32 19.34
N LEU A 266 -5.96 -19.49 18.19
CA LEU A 266 -6.93 -18.62 17.51
C LEU A 266 -7.24 -17.25 18.17
N THR A 267 -7.22 -16.17 17.38
CA THR A 267 -8.36 -15.21 17.25
C THR A 267 -8.08 -14.10 16.21
N SER A 268 -9.16 -13.41 15.85
CA SER A 268 -9.43 -12.53 14.71
C SER A 268 -8.98 -11.08 14.91
N ALA A 269 -8.64 -10.39 13.81
CA ALA A 269 -8.37 -8.95 13.79
C ALA A 269 -9.64 -8.15 13.43
N TRP A 270 -10.04 -7.22 14.30
CA TRP A 270 -10.99 -6.16 14.00
C TRP A 270 -10.23 -4.84 13.81
N CYS A 271 -10.46 -4.15 12.68
CA CYS A 271 -10.02 -2.77 12.46
C CYS A 271 -11.14 -1.82 12.92
N ALA A 272 -10.82 -0.87 13.82
CA ALA A 272 -11.74 0.15 14.30
C ALA A 272 -11.63 1.45 13.47
N SER A 273 -12.78 2.06 13.19
CA SER A 273 -12.94 3.33 12.49
C SER A 273 -12.84 4.54 13.42
N SER A 274 -12.52 5.69 12.83
CA SER A 274 -12.45 7.04 13.42
C SER A 274 -13.49 7.37 14.50
N LEU A 275 -13.02 7.65 15.71
CA LEU A 275 -13.32 8.90 16.41
C LEU A 275 -12.17 9.18 17.39
N ALA A 276 -11.63 10.40 17.36
CA ALA A 276 -10.61 10.84 18.28
C ALA A 276 -11.11 10.78 19.73
N THR A 277 -10.50 9.92 20.54
CA THR A 277 -10.34 10.12 21.99
C THR A 277 -9.15 9.28 22.47
N LEU A 278 -8.15 9.95 23.04
CA LEU A 278 -7.05 9.33 23.77
C LEU A 278 -7.60 8.60 24.99
N THR A 279 -7.55 7.28 25.02
CA THR A 279 -7.52 6.51 26.26
C THR A 279 -6.64 5.28 26.11
N MET A 280 -5.77 5.09 27.11
CA MET A 280 -4.90 3.92 27.25
C MET A 280 -5.69 2.62 27.15
N ALA A 281 -5.23 1.69 26.31
CA ALA A 281 -5.58 0.28 26.43
C ALA A 281 -4.47 -0.61 25.89
N ALA A 282 -4.26 -1.72 26.59
CA ALA A 282 -3.14 -2.63 26.50
C ALA A 282 -3.11 -3.50 25.23
N THR A 283 -1.88 -3.88 24.91
CA THR A 283 -1.31 -4.80 23.92
C THR A 283 -2.09 -6.09 23.63
N LEU A 284 -2.30 -6.42 22.34
CA LEU A 284 -2.39 -7.80 21.85
C LEU A 284 -2.07 -7.89 20.34
N ARG A 285 -1.25 -8.88 19.93
CA ARG A 285 -0.77 -9.14 18.56
C ARG A 285 -1.40 -10.40 17.97
N THR A 286 -1.96 -10.34 16.77
CA THR A 286 -1.88 -11.41 15.74
C THR A 286 -2.30 -10.87 14.36
N LEU A 287 -1.48 -11.09 13.34
CA LEU A 287 -1.88 -10.99 11.93
C LEU A 287 -2.36 -12.38 11.52
N THR A 288 -3.68 -12.59 11.56
CA THR A 288 -4.29 -13.86 11.18
C THR A 288 -4.58 -13.82 9.67
N VAL A 289 -3.80 -14.57 8.89
CA VAL A 289 -4.21 -14.97 7.54
C VAL A 289 -5.37 -15.94 7.72
N CYS A 290 -6.58 -15.54 7.32
CA CYS A 290 -7.73 -16.41 7.36
C CYS A 290 -7.56 -17.53 6.32
N THR A 291 -7.35 -18.74 6.82
CA THR A 291 -7.86 -19.98 6.22
C THR A 291 -8.79 -20.59 7.24
N THR A 292 -10.05 -20.88 6.88
CA THR A 292 -10.80 -21.96 7.55
C THR A 292 -11.87 -22.55 6.65
N SER A 293 -11.68 -23.84 6.39
CA SER A 293 -12.66 -24.86 6.06
C SER A 293 -13.85 -24.90 7.02
N THR A 294 -15.08 -24.88 6.50
CA THR A 294 -16.09 -25.96 6.60
C THR A 294 -17.11 -25.84 5.47
#